data_AF-A0AAW0GPZ1-F1
#
_entry.id   AF-A0AAW0GPZ1-F1
#
_cell.length_a   1.000
_cell.length_b   1.000
_cell.length_c   1.000
_cell.angle_alpha   90.00
_cell.angle_beta   90.00
_cell.angle_gamma   90.00
#
_symmetry.space_group_name_H-M   'P 1'
#
loop_
_entity.id
_entity.type
_entity.pdbx_description
1 polymer ?
#
loop_
_entity_poly.entity_id
_entity_poly.type
_entity_poly.pdbx_seq_one_letter_code
_entity_poly.pdbx_strand_id
1 'polypeptide(L)'
;MGGLIMELCIALILYGVTTAQAYVYLLNCKKDPWWLKLMVAAVWVLETVHTAFMLRQIYYYTIISFGDFESIAKIDWSIGVSMTTTFSRLSKVLHELSVM
;
A
#
# COMPACT_ATOMS: atom_id res chain seq x y z
N MET A 1 -9.40 9.60 16.13
CA MET A 1 -10.05 9.91 14.83
C MET A 1 -9.09 10.56 13.84
N GLY A 2 -8.42 11.69 14.17
CA GLY A 2 -7.49 12.34 13.23
C GLY A 2 -6.37 11.42 12.69
N GLY A 3 -5.78 10.58 13.54
CA GLY A 3 -4.74 9.62 13.13
C GLY A 3 -5.21 8.59 12.10
N LEU A 4 -6.42 8.02 12.26
CA LEU A 4 -6.99 7.06 11.31
C LEU A 4 -7.23 7.67 9.92
N ILE A 5 -7.69 8.92 9.88
CA ILE A 5 -7.90 9.64 8.62
C ILE A 5 -6.55 9.92 7.96
N MET A 6 -5.53 10.30 8.73
CA MET A 6 -4.18 10.52 8.22
C MET A 6 -3.55 9.23 7.66
N GLU A 7 -3.73 8.11 8.37
CA GLU A 7 -3.32 6.78 7.91
C GLU A 7 -4.04 6.37 6.64
N LEU A 8 -5.37 6.57 6.55
CA LEU A 8 -6.13 6.33 5.33
C LEU A 8 -5.63 7.18 4.16
N CYS A 9 -5.34 8.47 4.38
CA CYS A 9 -4.79 9.34 3.34
C CYS A 9 -3.44 8.81 2.83
N ILE A 10 -2.55 8.39 3.74
CA ILE A 10 -1.24 7.84 3.38
C ILE A 10 -1.42 6.51 2.62
N ALA A 11 -2.30 5.62 3.10
CA ALA A 11 -2.61 4.35 2.45
C ALA A 11 -3.16 4.55 1.02
N LEU A 12 -4.05 5.53 0.81
CA LEU A 12 -4.59 5.86 -0.51
C LEU A 12 -3.50 6.38 -1.47
N ILE A 13 -2.58 7.23 -0.99
CA ILE A 13 -1.45 7.71 -1.79
C ILE A 13 -0.55 6.53 -2.19
N LEU A 14 -0.20 5.68 -1.23
CA LEU A 14 0.63 4.49 -1.46
C LEU A 14 -0.06 3.51 -2.43
N TYR A 15 -1.35 3.29 -2.28
CA TYR A 15 -2.14 2.46 -3.20
C TYR A 15 -2.10 3.00 -4.64
N GLY A 16 -2.18 4.32 -4.82
CA GLY A 16 -2.01 4.96 -6.12
C GLY A 16 -0.64 4.72 -6.72
N VAL A 17 0.43 4.88 -5.93
CA VAL A 17 1.81 4.62 -6.37
C VAL A 17 2.01 3.15 -6.74
N THR A 18 1.57 2.21 -5.90
CA THR A 18 1.67 0.77 -6.16
C THR A 18 0.90 0.36 -7.41
N THR A 19 -0.27 0.96 -7.65
CA THR A 19 -1.07 0.71 -8.85
C THR A 19 -0.36 1.24 -10.10
N ALA A 20 0.22 2.44 -10.04
CA ALA A 20 1.00 2.99 -11.14
C ALA A 20 2.26 2.14 -11.42
N GLN A 21 2.94 1.67 -10.38
CA GLN A 21 4.09 0.76 -10.50
C GLN A 21 3.69 -0.57 -11.14
N ALA A 22 2.59 -1.18 -10.70
CA ALA A 22 2.07 -2.42 -11.29
C ALA A 22 1.70 -2.23 -12.77
N TYR A 23 1.11 -1.10 -13.12
CA TYR A 23 0.74 -0.76 -14.50
C TYR A 23 1.97 -0.59 -15.40
N VAL A 24 2.96 0.18 -14.95
CA VAL A 24 4.22 0.38 -15.69
C VAL A 24 5.00 -0.92 -15.83
N TYR A 25 4.98 -1.77 -14.80
CA TYR A 25 5.59 -3.10 -14.83
C TYR A 25 4.91 -4.01 -15.86
N LEU A 26 3.57 -4.05 -15.90
CA LEU A 26 2.81 -4.83 -16.87
C LEU A 26 3.11 -4.42 -18.33
N LEU A 27 3.37 -3.12 -18.57
CA LEU A 27 3.68 -2.61 -19.90
C LEU A 27 5.12 -2.90 -20.35
N ASN A 28 6.11 -2.71 -19.48
CA ASN A 28 7.53 -2.82 -19.84
C ASN A 28 8.05 -4.27 -19.78
N CYS A 29 7.53 -5.09 -18.86
CA CYS A 29 8.11 -6.40 -18.56
C CYS A 29 7.38 -7.55 -19.25
N LYS A 30 7.30 -7.53 -20.59
CA LYS A 30 6.69 -8.63 -21.36
C LYS A 30 7.48 -9.95 -21.25
N LYS A 31 8.82 -9.90 -21.12
CA LYS A 31 9.72 -11.06 -21.05
C LYS A 31 10.09 -11.54 -19.64
N ASP A 32 9.65 -10.83 -18.60
CA ASP A 32 9.98 -11.22 -17.23
C ASP A 32 9.29 -12.52 -16.81
N PRO A 33 9.94 -13.29 -15.91
CA PRO A 33 9.43 -14.56 -15.45
C PRO A 33 8.12 -14.39 -14.69
N TRP A 34 7.20 -15.34 -14.91
CA TRP A 34 5.82 -15.30 -14.43
C TRP A 34 5.68 -15.17 -12.90
N TRP A 35 6.67 -15.65 -12.13
CA TRP A 35 6.67 -15.54 -10.67
C TRP A 35 6.79 -14.10 -10.18
N LEU A 36 7.50 -13.24 -10.91
CA LEU A 36 7.71 -11.83 -10.56
C LEU A 36 6.40 -11.04 -10.79
N LYS A 37 5.70 -11.35 -11.87
CA LYS A 37 4.34 -10.85 -12.15
C LYS A 37 3.33 -11.29 -11.08
N LEU A 38 3.39 -12.54 -10.66
CA LEU A 38 2.52 -13.07 -9.60
C LEU A 38 2.78 -12.37 -8.26
N MET A 39 4.06 -12.12 -7.93
CA MET A 39 4.44 -11.45 -6.70
C MET A 39 3.94 -9.99 -6.67
N VAL A 40 4.09 -9.24 -7.77
CA VAL A 40 3.55 -7.88 -7.90
C VAL A 40 2.03 -7.86 -7.78
N ALA A 41 1.33 -8.79 -8.45
CA ALA A 41 -0.12 -8.91 -8.36
C ALA A 41 -0.57 -9.26 -6.92
N ALA A 42 0.13 -10.16 -6.24
CA ALA A 42 -0.17 -10.54 -4.86
C ALA A 42 0.00 -9.36 -3.89
N VAL A 43 1.09 -8.60 -4.02
CA VAL A 43 1.32 -7.39 -3.22
C VAL A 43 0.24 -6.35 -3.48
N TRP A 44 -0.14 -6.13 -4.75
CA TRP A 44 -1.21 -5.20 -5.10
C TRP A 44 -2.56 -5.61 -4.50
N VAL A 45 -2.92 -6.89 -4.56
CA VAL A 45 -4.15 -7.40 -3.93
C VAL A 45 -4.10 -7.24 -2.41
N LEU A 46 -2.97 -7.55 -1.78
CA LEU A 46 -2.80 -7.41 -0.33
C LEU A 46 -3.00 -5.96 0.12
N GLU A 47 -2.41 -5.01 -0.59
CA GLU A 47 -2.59 -3.56 -0.35
C GLU A 47 -4.04 -3.10 -0.57
N THR A 48 -4.71 -3.65 -1.59
CA THR A 48 -6.13 -3.37 -1.86
C THR A 48 -7.01 -3.84 -0.70
N VAL A 49 -6.77 -5.06 -0.21
CA VAL A 49 -7.50 -5.65 0.93
C VAL A 49 -7.25 -4.84 2.20
N HIS A 50 -6.00 -4.46 2.47
CA HIS A 50 -5.65 -3.61 3.61
C HIS A 50 -6.39 -2.27 3.57
N THR A 51 -6.36 -1.59 2.43
CA THR A 51 -7.06 -0.30 2.23
C THR A 51 -8.57 -0.44 2.39
N ALA A 52 -9.17 -1.54 1.91
CA ALA A 52 -10.60 -1.82 2.05
C ALA A 52 -11.01 -2.06 3.51
N PHE A 53 -10.20 -2.78 4.29
CA PHE A 53 -10.43 -2.94 5.73
C PHE A 53 -10.37 -1.60 6.46
N MET A 54 -9.40 -0.74 6.15
CA MET A 54 -9.27 0.60 6.74
C MET A 54 -10.48 1.48 6.41
N LEU A 55 -10.94 1.46 5.16
CA LEU A 55 -12.14 2.19 4.74
C LEU A 55 -13.39 1.71 5.49
N ARG A 56 -13.56 0.41 5.64
CA ARG A 56 -14.67 -0.19 6.39
C ARG A 56 -14.62 0.14 7.87
N GLN A 57 -13.42 0.17 8.46
CA GLN A 57 -13.23 0.55 9.85
C GLN A 57 -13.59 2.01 10.09
N ILE A 58 -13.16 2.93 9.20
CA ILE A 58 -13.56 4.33 9.25
C ILE A 58 -15.07 4.50 9.06
N TYR A 59 -15.69 3.75 8.14
CA TYR A 59 -17.14 3.77 7.97
C TYR A 59 -17.88 3.37 9.25
N TYR A 60 -17.42 2.30 9.91
CA TYR A 60 -18.00 1.85 11.17
C TYR A 60 -17.88 2.91 12.28
N TYR A 61 -16.70 3.50 12.46
CA TYR A 61 -16.49 4.55 13.46
C TYR A 61 -17.21 5.86 13.15
N THR A 62 -17.38 6.21 11.86
CA THR A 62 -17.93 7.51 11.43
C THR A 62 -19.44 7.48 11.22
N ILE A 63 -20.04 6.33 10.96
CA ILE A 63 -21.49 6.23 10.69
C ILE A 63 -22.19 5.42 11.77
N ILE A 64 -21.61 4.31 12.23
CA ILE A 64 -22.29 3.36 13.12
C ILE A 64 -22.03 3.70 14.60
N SER A 65 -20.79 3.98 14.97
CA SER A 65 -20.37 4.24 16.36
C SER A 65 -19.93 5.68 16.59
N PHE A 66 -20.72 6.65 16.12
CA PHE A 66 -20.46 8.07 16.33
C PHE A 66 -20.44 8.38 17.84
N GLY A 67 -19.25 8.43 18.46
CA GLY A 67 -19.08 8.82 19.87
C GLY A 67 -18.34 7.85 20.80
N ASP A 68 -17.90 6.66 20.34
CA ASP A 68 -17.18 5.69 21.19
C ASP A 68 -15.70 5.53 20.75
N PHE A 69 -14.75 6.00 21.58
CA PHE A 69 -13.37 6.34 21.19
C PHE A 69 -12.27 5.43 21.76
N GLU A 70 -12.62 4.38 22.50
CA GLU A 70 -11.66 3.71 23.39
C GLU A 70 -10.64 2.79 22.67
N SER A 71 -10.88 2.42 21.41
CA SER A 71 -10.09 1.38 20.73
C SER A 71 -8.98 1.86 19.79
N ILE A 72 -8.73 3.18 19.68
CA ILE A 72 -7.91 3.78 18.61
C ILE A 72 -6.41 3.89 18.97
N ALA A 73 -6.01 3.58 20.21
CA ALA A 73 -4.69 3.93 20.76
C ALA A 73 -3.51 3.01 20.36
N LYS A 74 -3.72 2.00 19.50
CA LYS A 74 -2.65 1.07 19.09
C LYS A 74 -2.47 1.05 17.57
N ILE A 75 -2.03 2.17 17.00
CA ILE A 75 -1.51 2.22 15.63
C ILE A 75 0.02 2.16 15.73
N ASP A 76 0.58 1.07 15.23
CA ASP A 76 2.01 0.78 15.28
C ASP A 76 2.70 1.46 14.09
N TRP A 77 3.51 2.48 14.37
CA TRP A 77 4.26 3.29 13.39
C TRP A 77 5.25 2.47 12.52
N SER A 78 5.49 1.21 12.88
CA SER A 78 6.50 0.36 12.24
C SER A 78 6.21 0.03 10.78
N ILE A 79 4.94 0.08 10.33
CA ILE A 79 4.57 -0.30 8.96
C ILE A 79 5.03 0.74 7.93
N GLY A 80 4.96 2.03 8.24
CA GLY A 80 5.38 3.10 7.31
C GLY A 80 6.88 3.12 7.02
N VAL A 81 7.69 2.74 8.01
CA VAL A 81 9.16 2.65 7.86
C VAL A 81 9.56 1.43 7.00
N SER A 82 8.80 0.33 7.08
CA SER A 82 9.07 -0.85 6.25
C SER A 82 8.77 -0.59 4.76
N MET A 83 7.78 0.26 4.45
CA MET A 83 7.40 0.60 3.07
C MET A 83 8.41 1.52 2.38
N THR A 84 8.96 2.52 3.07
CA THR A 84 10.02 3.38 2.50
C THR A 84 11.29 2.60 2.21
N THR A 85 11.62 1.64 3.07
CA THR A 85 12.80 0.79 2.89
C THR A 85 12.66 -0.14 1.68
N THR A 86 11.47 -0.65 1.40
CA THR A 86 11.23 -1.53 0.24
C THR A 86 11.19 -0.75 -1.07
N PHE A 87 10.58 0.45 -1.09
CA PHE A 87 10.53 1.32 -2.27
C PHE A 87 11.91 1.77 -2.74
N SER A 88 12.79 2.13 -1.80
CA SER A 88 14.17 2.53 -2.12
C SER A 88 15.04 1.38 -2.65
N ARG A 89 14.71 0.13 -2.33
CA ARG A 89 15.37 -1.05 -2.92
C ARG A 89 14.86 -1.34 -4.32
N LEU A 90 13.56 -1.15 -4.57
CA LEU A 90 12.98 -1.31 -5.91
C LEU A 90 13.46 -0.25 -6.90
N SER A 91 13.61 1.01 -6.49
CA SER A 91 14.12 2.06 -7.37
C SER A 91 15.56 1.80 -7.82
N LYS A 92 16.39 1.23 -6.94
CA LYS A 92 17.75 0.83 -7.27
C LYS A 92 17.79 -0.33 -8.25
N VAL A 93 16.92 -1.34 -8.08
CA VAL A 93 16.82 -2.47 -9.01
C VAL A 93 16.36 -2.02 -10.41
N LEU A 94 15.39 -1.10 -10.46
CA LEU A 94 14.93 -0.52 -11.73
C LEU A 94 16.02 0.30 -12.42
N HIS A 95 16.86 1.00 -11.65
CA HIS A 95 17.99 1.74 -12.20
C HIS A 95 19.09 0.81 -12.74
N GLU A 96 19.42 -0.29 -12.05
CA GLU A 96 20.43 -1.25 -12.55
C GLU A 96 19.99 -1.95 -13.83
N LEU A 97 18.70 -2.28 -13.96
CA LEU A 97 18.14 -2.89 -15.18
C LEU A 97 18.05 -1.92 -16.37
N SER A 98 18.09 -0.61 -16.13
CA SER A 98 18.13 0.42 -17.17
C SER A 98 19.55 0.66 -17.71
N VAL A 99 20.58 0.22 -16.99
CA VAL A 99 21.99 0.48 -17.31
C VAL A 99 22.68 -0.77 -17.88
N MET A 100 22.03 -1.94 -17.84
CA MET A 100 22.40 -3.15 -18.57
C MET A 100 21.76 -3.22 -19.95
#